data_AF-A0A8J6I4J9-F1
#
_entry.id   AF-A0A8J6I4J9-F1
#
_cell.length_a   1.000
_cell.length_b   1.000
_cell.length_c   1.000
_cell.angle_alpha   90.00
_cell.angle_beta   90.00
_cell.angle_gamma   90.00
#
_symmetry.space_group_name_H-M   'P 1'
#
loop_
_entity.id
_entity.type
_entity.pdbx_description
1 polymer ?
#
loop_
_entity_poly.entity_id
_entity_poly.type
_entity_poly.pdbx_seq_one_letter_code
_entity_poly.pdbx_strand_id
1 'polypeptide(L)'
;MTQVTGIDSSLLNLRAKPEPWRRGLADLPDEQLSLLGDSIPALANIANTELIHRVIHPVAGIGEPGATVENGLAAISPLNRPHGIAVEADGNILIADTRSHRIRRVSASGNITTIAGNGVAGESGNGLLATNAQLNWPSGVATGLDGSVLVADLMNHQIRSFVPSPMATAHTSPMNNPCCTLF
;
A
#
# COMPACT_ATOMS: atom_id res chain seq x y z
N MET A 1 -19.82 -28.17 42.45
CA MET A 1 -19.83 -28.76 41.09
C MET A 1 -20.23 -27.64 40.17
N THR A 2 -19.38 -27.14 39.28
CA THR A 2 -18.59 -27.88 38.28
C THR A 2 -17.34 -27.07 37.92
N GLN A 3 -16.18 -27.73 37.87
CA GLN A 3 -14.93 -27.17 37.34
C GLN A 3 -15.03 -27.01 35.81
N VAL A 4 -14.46 -25.93 35.27
CA VAL A 4 -14.01 -25.92 33.87
C VAL A 4 -12.49 -25.83 33.89
N THR A 5 -11.88 -26.97 33.62
CA THR A 5 -10.45 -27.16 33.37
C THR A 5 -10.09 -26.74 31.95
N GLY A 6 -8.89 -26.18 31.77
CA GLY A 6 -8.16 -26.29 30.51
C GLY A 6 -8.17 -25.04 29.63
N ILE A 7 -7.27 -24.10 29.92
CA ILE A 7 -6.59 -23.38 28.85
C ILE A 7 -5.12 -23.77 28.91
N ASP A 8 -4.66 -24.32 27.80
CA ASP A 8 -3.32 -24.83 27.54
C ASP A 8 -2.25 -23.75 27.81
N SER A 9 -1.34 -24.03 28.74
CA SER A 9 -0.21 -23.18 29.12
C SER A 9 0.91 -23.11 28.06
N SER A 10 0.72 -23.68 26.86
CA SER A 10 1.69 -23.63 25.77
C SER A 10 1.76 -22.30 25.00
N LEU A 11 0.83 -21.35 25.21
CA LEU A 11 0.87 -20.02 24.60
C LEU A 11 1.44 -18.91 25.49
N LEU A 12 1.89 -19.23 26.71
CA LEU A 12 2.42 -18.27 27.69
C LEU A 12 3.87 -17.80 27.41
N ASN A 13 4.38 -17.92 26.19
CA ASN A 13 5.78 -17.60 25.89
C ASN A 13 6.06 -16.86 24.57
N LEU A 14 5.07 -16.19 23.98
CA LEU A 14 5.39 -15.06 23.09
C LEU A 14 5.38 -13.77 23.91
N ARG A 15 6.51 -13.51 24.56
CA ARG A 15 6.93 -12.17 24.97
C ARG A 15 6.99 -11.29 23.71
N ALA A 16 5.83 -10.78 23.28
CA ALA A 16 5.75 -9.62 22.42
C ALA A 16 6.48 -8.50 23.17
N LYS A 17 7.62 -8.07 22.62
CA LYS A 17 8.33 -6.91 23.15
C LYS A 17 7.33 -5.75 23.19
N PRO A 18 7.25 -4.97 24.28
CA PRO A 18 6.34 -3.85 24.31
C PRO A 18 6.80 -2.86 23.24
N GLU A 19 5.95 -2.67 22.23
CA GLU A 19 6.15 -1.64 21.22
C GLU A 19 6.36 -0.28 21.91
N PRO A 20 7.27 0.58 21.39
CA PRO A 20 7.73 1.80 22.05
C PRO A 20 6.62 2.84 22.33
N TRP A 21 5.40 2.63 21.82
CA TRP A 21 4.25 3.50 22.05
C TRP A 21 3.45 3.21 23.33
N ARG A 22 3.74 2.13 24.08
CA ARG A 22 3.05 1.80 25.35
C ARG A 22 3.68 2.38 26.63
N ARG A 23 4.76 3.16 26.54
CA ARG A 23 5.29 3.94 27.68
C ARG A 23 4.57 5.27 27.77
N GLY A 24 3.44 5.29 28.48
CA GLY A 24 2.72 6.54 28.74
C GLY A 24 1.36 6.34 29.40
N LEU A 25 0.77 5.15 29.28
CA LEU A 25 -0.52 4.82 29.92
C LEU A 25 -0.40 4.06 31.25
N ALA A 26 0.80 3.55 31.60
CA ALA A 26 0.98 2.74 32.81
C ALA A 26 1.18 3.57 34.10
N ASP A 27 1.34 4.89 33.98
CA ASP A 27 1.73 5.78 35.10
C ASP A 27 0.61 6.78 35.49
N LEU A 28 -0.61 6.64 34.96
CA LEU A 28 -1.74 7.50 35.33
C LEU A 28 -2.44 6.94 36.59
N PRO A 29 -2.72 7.76 37.61
CA PRO A 29 -3.44 7.31 38.80
C PRO A 29 -4.87 6.86 38.46
N ASP A 30 -5.34 5.78 39.10
CA ASP A 30 -6.59 5.06 38.80
C ASP A 30 -7.84 5.96 38.71
N GLU A 31 -7.82 7.12 39.36
CA GLU A 31 -8.88 8.12 39.35
C GLU A 31 -9.12 8.72 37.95
N GLN A 32 -8.08 8.80 37.10
CA GLN A 32 -8.16 9.27 35.70
C GLN A 32 -8.70 8.21 34.73
N LEU A 33 -8.62 6.92 35.08
CA LEU A 33 -9.14 5.83 34.24
C LEU A 33 -10.67 5.70 34.33
N SER A 34 -11.29 6.17 35.43
CA SER A 34 -12.74 6.13 35.61
C SER A 34 -13.51 7.21 34.84
N LEU A 35 -12.85 8.33 34.49
CA LEU A 35 -13.43 9.42 33.70
C LEU A 35 -13.37 9.19 32.18
N LEU A 36 -12.69 8.12 31.74
CA LEU A 36 -12.57 7.74 30.33
C LEU A 36 -13.61 6.71 29.87
N GLY A 37 -14.47 6.23 30.78
CA GLY A 37 -15.42 5.14 30.53
C GLY A 37 -16.42 5.40 29.40
N ASP A 38 -16.79 6.66 29.14
CA ASP A 38 -17.88 6.99 28.21
C ASP A 38 -17.45 7.83 26.98
N SER A 39 -16.15 7.96 26.69
CA SER A 39 -15.66 8.82 25.57
C SER A 39 -14.70 8.14 24.59
N ILE A 40 -14.56 6.82 24.65
CA ILE A 40 -13.62 6.07 23.81
C ILE A 40 -13.88 6.16 22.28
N PRO A 41 -15.09 6.47 21.73
CA PRO A 41 -15.22 6.60 20.27
C PRO A 41 -14.82 7.96 19.70
N ALA A 42 -14.74 9.04 20.51
CA ALA A 42 -14.56 10.40 20.01
C ALA A 42 -13.10 10.89 20.05
N LEU A 43 -12.30 10.42 21.03
CA LEU A 43 -10.88 10.79 21.12
C LEU A 43 -9.99 10.04 20.12
N ALA A 44 -10.43 8.88 19.63
CA ALA A 44 -9.74 8.14 18.59
C ALA A 44 -9.86 8.80 17.20
N ASN A 45 -10.62 9.89 17.04
CA ASN A 45 -10.86 10.54 15.73
C ASN A 45 -10.49 12.03 15.68
N ILE A 46 -10.09 12.66 16.79
CA ILE A 46 -9.70 14.08 16.82
C ILE A 46 -8.18 14.27 16.96
N ALA A 47 -7.43 13.24 17.41
CA ALA A 47 -5.95 13.31 17.47
C ALA A 47 -5.26 13.01 16.12
N ASN A 48 -6.03 12.66 15.07
CA ASN A 48 -5.48 11.95 13.90
C ASN A 48 -5.36 12.83 12.65
N THR A 49 -5.88 14.05 12.64
CA THR A 49 -5.93 14.90 11.44
C THR A 49 -5.00 16.11 11.52
N GLU A 50 -4.64 16.59 12.72
CA GLU A 50 -3.67 17.69 12.86
C GLU A 50 -2.22 17.23 13.03
N LEU A 51 -1.97 15.98 13.43
CA LEU A 51 -0.61 15.44 13.62
C LEU A 51 -0.04 14.68 12.42
N ILE A 52 -0.86 14.35 11.41
CA ILE A 52 -0.41 13.66 10.19
C ILE A 52 0.44 14.56 9.27
N HIS A 53 0.43 15.88 9.46
CA HIS A 53 1.14 16.82 8.59
C HIS A 53 2.63 17.05 8.98
N ARG A 54 3.11 16.45 10.08
CA ARG A 54 4.51 16.64 10.55
C ARG A 54 5.21 15.34 10.98
N VAL A 55 4.58 14.19 10.76
CA VAL A 55 5.13 12.88 11.10
C VAL A 55 5.36 12.08 9.83
N ILE A 56 6.51 11.42 9.73
CA ILE A 56 6.80 10.51 8.63
C ILE A 56 6.00 9.24 8.83
N HIS A 57 5.18 8.88 7.84
CA HIS A 57 4.42 7.64 7.81
C HIS A 57 4.86 6.78 6.62
N PRO A 58 5.16 5.48 6.82
CA PRO A 58 5.48 4.58 5.71
C PRO A 58 4.23 4.34 4.86
N VAL A 59 4.37 4.53 3.54
CA VAL A 59 3.29 4.31 2.57
C VAL A 59 3.46 2.99 1.83
N ALA A 60 4.71 2.61 1.54
CA ALA A 60 5.06 1.35 0.90
C ALA A 60 6.48 0.91 1.30
N GLY A 61 6.74 -0.40 1.30
CA GLY A 61 8.05 -0.94 1.67
C GLY A 61 8.17 -1.27 3.16
N ILE A 62 9.06 -2.21 3.46
CA ILE A 62 9.34 -2.70 4.83
C ILE A 62 10.72 -2.31 5.35
N GLY A 63 11.44 -1.43 4.64
CA GLY A 63 12.81 -1.02 4.99
C GLY A 63 13.91 -1.95 4.50
N GLU A 64 13.58 -3.13 3.96
CA GLU A 64 14.54 -4.10 3.42
C GLU A 64 14.22 -4.44 1.95
N PRO A 65 15.24 -4.70 1.11
CA PRO A 65 15.02 -5.09 -0.28
C PRO A 65 14.43 -6.50 -0.37
N GLY A 66 13.52 -6.71 -1.32
CA GLY A 66 12.90 -8.01 -1.53
C GLY A 66 11.90 -8.04 -2.67
N ALA A 67 11.35 -9.22 -2.94
CA ALA A 67 10.29 -9.40 -3.91
C ALA A 67 8.96 -8.91 -3.33
N THR A 68 8.39 -7.87 -3.92
CA THR A 68 7.12 -7.29 -3.51
C THR A 68 5.98 -8.30 -3.61
N VAL A 69 5.05 -8.28 -2.65
CA VAL A 69 3.83 -9.08 -2.70
C VAL A 69 2.82 -8.40 -3.63
N GLU A 70 2.62 -8.95 -4.82
CA GLU A 70 1.66 -8.42 -5.79
C GLU A 70 0.23 -8.48 -5.26
N ASN A 71 -0.54 -7.41 -5.48
CA ASN A 71 -1.91 -7.24 -5.02
C ASN A 71 -2.09 -7.27 -3.49
N GLY A 72 -1.00 -7.20 -2.73
CA GLY A 72 -1.01 -7.11 -1.26
C GLY A 72 -0.98 -5.66 -0.77
N LEU A 73 -0.98 -5.49 0.56
CA LEU A 73 -0.81 -4.18 1.20
C LEU A 73 0.60 -3.65 0.96
N ALA A 74 0.70 -2.43 0.43
CA ALA A 74 1.96 -1.77 0.11
C ALA A 74 2.88 -1.63 1.33
N ALA A 75 2.30 -1.35 2.51
CA ALA A 75 3.02 -1.14 3.76
C ALA A 75 3.79 -2.38 4.27
N ILE A 76 3.44 -3.59 3.80
CA ILE A 76 4.12 -4.84 4.18
C ILE A 76 4.81 -5.52 2.99
N SER A 77 4.81 -4.87 1.83
CA SER A 77 5.43 -5.41 0.62
C SER A 77 6.81 -4.78 0.40
N PRO A 78 7.89 -5.57 0.33
CA PRO A 78 9.23 -5.01 0.12
C PRO A 78 9.36 -4.35 -1.26
N LEU A 79 10.22 -3.35 -1.34
CA LEU A 79 10.63 -2.67 -2.57
C LEU A 79 12.15 -2.81 -2.72
N ASN A 80 12.66 -2.79 -3.94
CA ASN A 80 14.08 -2.98 -4.23
C ASN A 80 14.68 -1.73 -4.88
N ARG A 81 15.24 -0.85 -4.03
CA ARG A 81 15.79 0.46 -4.39
C ARG A 81 14.77 1.33 -5.16
N PRO A 82 13.66 1.73 -4.53
CA PRO A 82 12.77 2.71 -5.13
C PRO A 82 13.49 4.06 -5.30
N HIS A 83 13.44 4.67 -6.50
CA HIS A 83 14.09 5.95 -6.78
C HIS A 83 13.11 7.09 -7.09
N GLY A 84 12.28 6.89 -8.11
CA GLY A 84 11.34 7.91 -8.59
C GLY A 84 9.94 7.63 -8.08
N ILE A 85 9.19 8.71 -7.83
CA ILE A 85 7.76 8.65 -7.50
C ILE A 85 6.97 9.65 -8.33
N ALA A 86 5.70 9.34 -8.59
CA ALA A 86 4.70 10.26 -9.13
C ALA A 86 3.35 9.99 -8.47
N VAL A 87 2.46 10.98 -8.50
CA VAL A 87 1.10 10.85 -7.99
C VAL A 87 0.12 11.10 -9.14
N GLU A 88 -0.85 10.21 -9.31
CA GLU A 88 -1.93 10.36 -10.28
C GLU A 88 -3.05 11.24 -9.73
N ALA A 89 -3.92 11.74 -10.62
CA ALA A 89 -5.03 12.61 -10.24
C ALA A 89 -6.05 11.95 -9.30
N ASP A 90 -6.14 10.63 -9.32
CA ASP A 90 -6.97 9.79 -8.45
C ASP A 90 -6.28 9.45 -7.11
N GLY A 91 -5.10 10.04 -6.83
CA GLY A 91 -4.37 9.90 -5.56
C GLY A 91 -3.53 8.63 -5.46
N ASN A 92 -3.43 7.85 -6.54
CA ASN A 92 -2.58 6.67 -6.60
C ASN A 92 -1.11 7.08 -6.77
N ILE A 93 -0.20 6.32 -6.16
CA ILE A 93 1.23 6.62 -6.15
C ILE A 93 1.97 5.64 -7.06
N LEU A 94 2.70 6.15 -8.04
CA LEU A 94 3.62 5.36 -8.84
C LEU A 94 5.00 5.38 -8.21
N ILE A 95 5.67 4.23 -8.28
CA ILE A 95 7.01 4.03 -7.74
C ILE A 95 7.86 3.34 -8.81
N ALA A 96 9.00 3.93 -9.14
CA ALA A 96 10.04 3.26 -9.93
C ALA A 96 10.85 2.35 -9.00
N ASP A 97 10.50 1.05 -8.98
CA ASP A 97 11.15 0.01 -8.19
C ASP A 97 12.39 -0.51 -8.95
N THR A 98 13.46 0.29 -8.89
CA THR A 98 14.57 0.29 -9.85
C THR A 98 15.25 -1.06 -9.98
N ARG A 99 15.62 -1.71 -8.88
CA ARG A 99 16.30 -3.02 -8.94
C ARG A 99 15.34 -4.19 -9.14
N SER A 100 14.04 -3.96 -9.02
CA SER A 100 13.02 -4.91 -9.45
C SER A 100 12.67 -4.76 -10.92
N HIS A 101 13.24 -3.79 -11.66
CA HIS A 101 12.94 -3.57 -13.08
C HIS A 101 11.45 -3.35 -13.37
N ARG A 102 10.75 -2.67 -12.45
CA ARG A 102 9.30 -2.52 -12.45
C ARG A 102 8.86 -1.10 -12.10
N ILE A 103 7.70 -0.71 -12.63
CA ILE A 103 6.91 0.41 -12.12
C ILE A 103 5.75 -0.15 -11.31
N ARG A 104 5.64 0.31 -10.07
CA ARG A 104 4.61 -0.11 -9.12
C ARG A 104 3.58 0.99 -8.99
N ARG A 105 2.34 0.60 -8.72
CA ARG A 105 1.24 1.50 -8.41
C ARG A 105 0.69 1.12 -7.04
N VAL A 106 0.64 2.07 -6.12
CA VAL A 106 -0.02 1.95 -4.82
C VAL A 106 -1.34 2.68 -4.90
N SER A 107 -2.44 1.96 -4.63
CA SER A 107 -3.76 2.56 -4.67
C SER A 107 -4.02 3.48 -3.48
N ALA A 108 -5.02 4.36 -3.58
CA ALA A 108 -5.52 5.12 -2.44
C ALA A 108 -5.98 4.22 -1.27
N SER A 109 -6.38 2.97 -1.56
CA SER A 109 -6.69 1.94 -0.55
C SER A 109 -5.47 1.19 0.01
N GLY A 110 -4.26 1.52 -0.45
CA GLY A 110 -3.00 0.97 0.06
C GLY A 110 -2.55 -0.35 -0.57
N ASN A 111 -3.12 -0.79 -1.69
CA ASN A 111 -2.70 -2.02 -2.38
C ASN A 111 -1.62 -1.73 -3.42
N ILE A 112 -0.60 -2.58 -3.50
CA ILE A 112 0.49 -2.46 -4.48
C ILE A 112 0.33 -3.43 -5.65
N THR A 113 0.53 -2.93 -6.88
CA THR A 113 0.50 -3.72 -8.11
C THR A 113 1.63 -3.32 -9.05
N THR A 114 2.05 -4.22 -9.93
CA THR A 114 2.97 -3.90 -11.04
C THR A 114 2.16 -3.44 -12.26
N ILE A 115 2.50 -2.26 -12.80
CA ILE A 115 1.83 -1.69 -13.98
C ILE A 115 2.73 -1.61 -15.21
N ALA A 116 4.05 -1.71 -15.04
CA ALA A 116 5.01 -1.88 -16.13
C ALA A 116 6.25 -2.64 -15.67
N GLY A 117 6.89 -3.35 -16.60
CA GLY A 117 8.06 -4.17 -16.31
C GLY A 117 7.70 -5.59 -15.85
N ASN A 118 8.34 -6.60 -16.43
CA ASN A 118 8.15 -8.01 -16.04
C ASN A 118 9.12 -8.47 -14.93
N GLY A 119 10.08 -7.62 -14.55
CA GLY A 119 11.10 -7.92 -13.55
C GLY A 119 12.43 -8.44 -14.10
N VAL A 120 12.56 -8.53 -15.43
CA VAL A 120 13.80 -8.89 -16.11
C VAL A 120 14.43 -7.63 -16.70
N ALA A 121 15.72 -7.42 -16.43
CA ALA A 121 16.51 -6.37 -17.04
C ALA A 121 16.62 -6.59 -18.56
N GLY A 122 16.34 -5.56 -19.35
CA GLY A 122 16.49 -5.63 -20.80
C GLY A 122 15.65 -4.58 -21.51
N GLU A 123 15.66 -4.62 -22.83
CA GLU A 123 14.88 -3.75 -23.70
C GLU A 123 13.93 -4.61 -24.56
N SER A 124 12.64 -4.60 -24.24
CA SER A 124 11.62 -5.28 -25.05
C SER A 124 10.21 -4.77 -24.71
N GLY A 125 9.21 -5.29 -25.44
CA GLY A 125 7.79 -5.02 -25.18
C GLY A 125 7.23 -3.75 -25.83
N ASN A 126 7.96 -3.16 -26.79
CA ASN A 126 7.41 -2.06 -27.58
C ASN A 126 6.18 -2.54 -28.37
N GLY A 127 5.07 -1.81 -28.26
CA GLY A 127 3.79 -2.18 -28.87
C GLY A 127 3.03 -3.32 -28.16
N LEU A 128 3.52 -3.80 -27.01
CA LEU A 128 2.84 -4.80 -26.17
C LEU A 128 2.32 -4.18 -24.87
N LEU A 129 1.65 -4.99 -24.04
CA LEU A 129 1.27 -4.57 -22.68
C LEU A 129 2.51 -4.16 -21.88
N ALA A 130 2.41 -3.06 -21.15
CA ALA A 130 3.51 -2.49 -20.37
C ALA A 130 4.06 -3.48 -19.31
N THR A 131 3.20 -4.33 -18.74
CA THR A 131 3.57 -5.39 -17.79
C THR A 131 4.43 -6.51 -18.41
N ASN A 132 4.40 -6.66 -19.74
CA ASN A 132 5.25 -7.61 -20.45
C ASN A 132 6.61 -7.02 -20.85
N ALA A 133 6.76 -5.70 -20.80
CA ALA A 133 8.01 -5.04 -21.17
C ALA A 133 9.15 -5.42 -20.23
N GLN A 134 10.37 -5.52 -20.77
CA GLN A 134 11.58 -5.47 -19.95
C GLN A 134 11.98 -4.01 -19.79
N LEU A 135 12.25 -3.62 -18.54
CA LEU A 135 12.80 -2.32 -18.18
C LEU A 135 14.19 -2.55 -17.58
N ASN A 136 15.06 -1.56 -17.68
CA ASN A 136 16.41 -1.66 -17.15
C ASN A 136 16.72 -0.47 -16.23
N TRP A 137 16.62 -0.73 -14.92
CA TRP A 137 16.81 0.26 -13.87
C TRP A 137 15.91 1.50 -14.06
N PRO A 138 14.58 1.35 -14.13
CA PRO A 138 13.70 2.51 -14.20
C PRO A 138 13.98 3.43 -13.02
N SER A 139 14.27 4.70 -13.29
CA SER A 139 14.79 5.65 -12.28
C SER A 139 13.80 6.75 -11.93
N GLY A 140 12.99 7.17 -12.90
CA GLY A 140 11.99 8.21 -12.76
C GLY A 140 10.67 7.77 -13.37
N VAL A 141 9.58 8.28 -12.81
CA VAL A 141 8.22 8.10 -13.33
C VAL A 141 7.51 9.45 -13.27
N ALA A 142 6.69 9.76 -14.28
CA ALA A 142 5.86 10.95 -14.33
C ALA A 142 4.49 10.61 -14.94
N THR A 143 3.48 11.38 -14.58
CA THR A 143 2.10 11.21 -15.05
C THR A 143 1.69 12.38 -15.94
N GLY A 144 1.06 12.09 -17.06
CA GLY A 144 0.47 13.06 -17.97
C GLY A 144 -0.99 13.37 -17.61
N LEU A 145 -1.49 14.53 -18.03
CA LEU A 145 -2.89 14.93 -17.82
C LEU A 145 -3.90 14.06 -18.57
N ASP A 146 -3.44 13.35 -19.60
CA ASP A 146 -4.19 12.37 -20.39
C ASP A 146 -4.22 10.97 -19.76
N GLY A 147 -3.63 10.81 -18.56
CA GLY A 147 -3.47 9.51 -17.90
C GLY A 147 -2.29 8.69 -18.41
N SER A 148 -1.45 9.23 -19.30
CA SER A 148 -0.20 8.58 -19.69
C SER A 148 0.80 8.53 -18.55
N VAL A 149 1.68 7.54 -18.56
CA VAL A 149 2.80 7.39 -17.65
C VAL A 149 4.08 7.38 -18.46
N LEU A 150 5.01 8.26 -18.11
CA LEU A 150 6.35 8.35 -18.66
C LEU A 150 7.34 7.72 -17.68
N VAL A 151 8.23 6.88 -18.20
CA VAL A 151 9.24 6.16 -17.43
C VAL A 151 10.62 6.48 -17.98
N ALA A 152 11.53 6.91 -17.12
CA ALA A 152 12.94 7.00 -17.44
C ALA A 152 13.58 5.61 -17.30
N ASP A 153 13.67 4.89 -18.42
CA ASP A 153 14.29 3.57 -18.54
C ASP A 153 15.82 3.73 -18.62
N LEU A 154 16.42 3.95 -17.45
CA LEU A 154 17.74 4.56 -17.28
C LEU A 154 18.84 3.86 -18.08
N MET A 155 18.94 2.55 -17.95
CA MET A 155 20.02 1.77 -18.56
C MET A 155 19.73 1.37 -20.00
N ASN A 156 18.51 1.62 -20.48
CA ASN A 156 18.15 1.51 -21.90
C ASN A 156 18.23 2.86 -22.62
N HIS A 157 18.62 3.95 -21.93
CA HIS A 157 18.74 5.30 -22.50
C HIS A 157 17.46 5.82 -23.17
N GLN A 158 16.30 5.41 -22.65
CA GLN A 158 15.00 5.71 -23.23
C GLN A 158 14.06 6.37 -22.23
N ILE A 159 13.17 7.23 -22.75
CA ILE A 159 11.93 7.59 -22.07
C ILE A 159 10.82 6.79 -22.73
N ARG A 160 10.10 6.00 -21.94
CA ARG A 160 9.03 5.12 -22.44
C ARG A 160 7.69 5.59 -21.91
N SER A 161 6.69 5.65 -22.78
CA SER A 161 5.32 6.05 -22.43
C SER A 161 4.37 4.87 -22.55
N PHE A 162 3.40 4.78 -21.64
CA PHE A 162 2.26 3.88 -21.76
C PHE A 162 1.04 4.47 -21.07
N VAL A 163 -0.15 3.96 -21.37
CA VAL A 163 -1.37 4.28 -20.62
C VAL A 163 -1.69 3.07 -19.73
N PRO A 164 -1.59 3.17 -18.39
CA PRO A 164 -1.98 2.10 -17.51
C PRO A 164 -3.49 1.86 -17.61
N SER A 165 -3.90 0.61 -17.51
CA SER A 165 -5.33 0.32 -17.31
C SER A 165 -5.79 0.94 -15.98
N PRO A 166 -6.98 1.53 -15.92
CA PRO A 166 -7.54 1.98 -14.64
C PRO A 166 -7.58 0.78 -13.70
N MET A 167 -7.12 0.97 -12.45
CA MET A 167 -7.25 -0.07 -11.45
C MET A 167 -8.75 -0.34 -11.28
N ALA A 168 -9.16 -1.60 -11.28
CA ALA A 168 -10.55 -1.95 -11.03
C ALA A 168 -10.93 -1.41 -9.64
N THR A 169 -11.51 -0.21 -9.60
CA THR A 169 -12.34 0.20 -8.48
C THR A 169 -13.38 -0.89 -8.34
N ALA A 170 -13.60 -1.39 -7.13
CA ALA A 170 -14.82 -2.14 -6.83
C ALA A 170 -15.99 -1.22 -7.16
N HIS A 171 -16.40 -1.22 -8.43
CA HIS A 171 -17.68 -0.72 -8.84
C HIS A 171 -18.61 -1.73 -8.21
N THR A 172 -19.18 -1.37 -7.07
CA THR A 172 -20.37 -2.03 -6.59
C THR A 172 -21.37 -1.87 -7.72
N SER A 173 -21.45 -2.87 -8.61
CA SER A 173 -22.62 -3.01 -9.46
C SER A 173 -23.80 -2.85 -8.52
N PRO A 174 -24.72 -1.91 -8.76
CA PRO A 174 -25.99 -1.98 -8.08
C PRO A 174 -26.65 -3.26 -8.55
N MET A 175 -26.43 -4.36 -7.82
CA MET A 175 -27.40 -5.44 -7.79
C MET A 175 -28.64 -4.87 -7.12
N ASN A 176 -29.48 -4.24 -7.93
CA ASN A 176 -30.90 -4.09 -7.67
C ASN A 176 -31.64 -4.07 -9.01
N ASN A 177 -31.90 -5.29 -9.46
CA ASN A 177 -33.04 -5.67 -10.29
C ASN A 177 -34.31 -4.96 -9.76
N PRO A 178 -35.20 -4.46 -10.63
CA PRO A 178 -36.25 -5.38 -11.06
C PRO A 178 -36.72 -5.15 -12.51
N CYS A 179 -37.54 -6.08 -12.99
CA CYS A 179 -38.47 -5.93 -14.11
C CYS A 179 -37.90 -6.08 -15.53
N CYS A 180 -37.75 -7.33 -15.95
CA CYS A 180 -38.28 -7.72 -17.26
C CYS A 180 -39.20 -8.94 -17.09
N THR A 181 -40.47 -8.66 -16.82
CA THR A 181 -41.62 -9.55 -17.08
C THR A 181 -42.49 -8.87 -18.13
N LEU A 182 -42.93 -9.65 -19.14
CA LEU A 182 -43.96 -9.34 -20.17
C LEU A 182 -43.49 -8.41 -21.31
N PHE A 183 -43.66 -8.67 -22.60
CA PHE A 183 -44.44 -9.65 -23.39
C PHE A 183 -43.57 -10.21 -24.53
#